data_AF-A0A960J0Y6-F1
#
_entry.id   AF-A0A960J0Y6-F1
#
_cell.length_a   1.000
_cell.length_b   1.000
_cell.length_c   1.000
_cell.angle_alpha   90.00
_cell.angle_beta   90.00
_cell.angle_gamma   90.00
#
_symmetry.space_group_name_H-M   'P 1'
#
loop_
_entity.id
_entity.type
_entity.pdbx_description
1 polymer ?
#
loop_
_entity_poly.entity_id
_entity_poly.type
_entity_poly.pdbx_seq_one_letter_code
_entity_poly.pdbx_strand_id
1 'polypeptide(L)'
;MDLRSVLDNSFSAAVGVDAVIYALAAIGLNLQFGYTGLLNFGQVGFAAVGAYGIAVSVTYFGWSLWVGLGVGLAASVVLALLLGLPTLRLRADYLAIV
;
A
#
# COMPACT_ATOMS: atom_id res chain seq x y z
N MET A 1 16.49 20.21 -17.55
CA MET A 1 16.32 19.66 -16.19
C MET A 1 17.35 20.37 -15.33
N ASP A 2 16.92 21.39 -14.60
CA ASP A 2 17.85 22.26 -13.87
C ASP A 2 18.24 21.63 -12.54
N LEU A 3 19.48 21.81 -12.09
CA LEU A 3 19.99 21.22 -10.84
C LEU A 3 19.12 21.58 -9.63
N ARG A 4 18.52 22.77 -9.64
CA ARG A 4 17.61 23.24 -8.60
C ARG A 4 16.33 22.40 -8.53
N SER A 5 15.73 22.05 -9.67
CA SER A 5 14.51 21.22 -9.67
C SER A 5 14.79 19.78 -9.24
N VAL A 6 16.00 19.26 -9.49
CA VAL A 6 16.43 17.96 -8.97
C VAL A 6 16.54 18.00 -7.44
N LEU A 7 17.16 19.04 -6.89
CA LEU A 7 17.31 19.21 -5.44
C LEU A 7 15.95 19.39 -4.75
N ASP A 8 15.08 20.23 -5.29
CA ASP A 8 13.74 20.48 -4.74
C ASP A 8 12.88 19.21 -4.74
N ASN A 9 12.89 18.45 -5.86
CA ASN A 9 12.17 17.17 -5.94
C ASN A 9 12.75 16.12 -4.99
N SER A 10 14.08 16.07 -4.83
CA SER A 10 14.72 15.12 -3.91
C SER A 10 14.38 15.43 -2.47
N PHE A 11 14.31 16.71 -2.11
CA PHE A 11 13.96 17.14 -0.76
C PHE A 11 12.47 16.86 -0.46
N SER A 12 11.59 17.12 -1.42
CA SER A 12 10.17 16.78 -1.33
C SER A 12 9.95 15.27 -1.23
N ALA A 13 10.70 14.45 -1.97
CA ALA A 13 10.63 13.00 -1.85
C ALA A 13 11.14 12.48 -0.50
N ALA A 14 12.12 13.16 0.11
CA ALA A 14 12.72 12.76 1.38
C ALA A 14 11.88 13.13 2.61
N VAL A 15 11.10 14.23 2.57
CA VAL A 15 10.37 14.76 3.74
C VAL A 15 8.87 14.94 3.49
N GLY A 16 8.43 14.92 2.23
CA GLY A 16 7.04 15.12 1.83
C GLY A 16 6.19 13.86 1.91
N VAL A 17 5.11 13.85 1.12
CA VAL A 17 4.10 12.79 1.15
C VAL A 17 4.68 11.44 0.72
N ASP A 18 5.61 11.43 -0.24
CA ASP A 18 6.25 10.19 -0.72
C ASP A 18 7.02 9.49 0.40
N ALA A 19 7.72 10.25 1.25
CA ALA A 19 8.42 9.72 2.41
C ALA A 19 7.45 9.03 3.38
N VAL A 20 6.29 9.63 3.63
CA VAL A 20 5.25 9.05 4.50
C VAL A 20 4.68 7.75 3.90
N ILE A 21 4.44 7.72 2.59
CA ILE A 21 3.97 6.52 1.88
C ILE A 21 4.98 5.38 2.03
N TYR A 22 6.26 5.65 1.76
CA TYR A 22 7.31 4.64 1.91
C TYR A 22 7.56 4.24 3.36
N ALA A 23 7.43 5.17 4.31
CA ALA A 23 7.53 4.86 5.73
C ALA A 23 6.41 3.90 6.18
N LEU A 24 5.16 4.16 5.77
CA LEU A 24 4.03 3.26 6.04
C LEU A 24 4.23 1.90 5.37
N ALA A 25 4.74 1.87 4.13
CA ALA A 25 5.08 0.62 3.45
C ALA A 25 6.16 -0.16 4.21
N ALA A 26 7.22 0.51 4.67
CA ALA A 26 8.29 -0.10 5.45
C ALA A 26 7.79 -0.64 6.80
N ILE A 27 6.89 0.08 7.48
CA ILE A 27 6.24 -0.40 8.71
C ILE A 27 5.41 -1.65 8.43
N GLY A 28 4.61 -1.67 7.36
CA GLY A 28 3.83 -2.84 6.97
C GLY A 28 4.71 -4.06 6.67
N LEU A 29 5.84 -3.84 6.00
CA LEU A 29 6.79 -4.91 5.68
C LEU A 29 7.51 -5.40 6.92
N ASN A 30 7.89 -4.50 7.84
CA ASN A 30 8.46 -4.86 9.12
C ASN A 30 7.47 -5.65 9.98
N LEU A 31 6.18 -5.32 9.94
CA LEU A 31 5.16 -6.06 10.66
C LEU A 31 5.07 -7.51 10.16
N GLN A 32 5.14 -7.72 8.85
CA GLN A 32 5.09 -9.05 8.23
C GLN A 32 6.43 -9.78 8.41
N PHE A 33 7.50 -9.28 7.81
CA PHE A 33 8.79 -9.97 7.82
C PHE A 33 9.48 -9.93 9.19
N GLY A 34 9.45 -8.80 9.87
CA GLY A 34 10.16 -8.61 11.14
C GLY A 34 9.57 -9.43 12.29
N TYR A 35 8.24 -9.58 12.35
CA TYR A 35 7.60 -10.36 13.43
C TYR A 35 7.25 -11.79 13.05
N THR A 36 6.93 -12.07 11.78
CA THR A 36 6.52 -13.43 11.35
C THR A 36 7.58 -14.20 10.58
N GLY A 37 8.64 -13.52 10.11
CA GLY A 37 9.67 -14.11 9.25
C GLY A 37 9.22 -14.35 7.81
N LEU A 38 7.98 -14.01 7.47
CA LEU A 38 7.39 -14.21 6.14
C LEU A 38 7.56 -12.93 5.32
N LEU A 39 8.33 -13.04 4.24
CA LEU A 39 8.48 -11.96 3.28
C LEU A 39 7.26 -11.96 2.33
N ASN A 40 6.76 -10.79 1.97
CA ASN A 40 5.63 -10.61 1.06
C ASN A 40 5.97 -9.49 0.06
N PHE A 41 6.15 -9.84 -1.21
CA PHE A 41 6.41 -8.85 -2.27
C PHE A 41 5.11 -8.26 -2.85
N GLY A 42 3.96 -8.90 -2.63
CA GLY A 42 2.63 -8.43 -3.02
C GLY A 42 2.08 -7.27 -2.20
N GLN A 43 2.78 -6.81 -1.14
CA GLN A 43 2.31 -5.73 -0.26
C GLN A 43 1.89 -4.45 -1.03
N VAL A 44 2.62 -4.10 -2.10
CA VAL A 44 2.31 -2.94 -2.96
C VAL A 44 0.94 -3.07 -3.62
N GLY A 45 0.48 -4.28 -3.95
CA GLY A 45 -0.84 -4.51 -4.53
C GLY A 45 -1.98 -4.07 -3.60
N PHE A 46 -1.88 -4.40 -2.31
CA PHE A 46 -2.88 -3.98 -1.31
C PHE A 46 -2.92 -2.46 -1.14
N ALA A 47 -1.74 -1.80 -1.17
CA ALA A 47 -1.63 -0.36 -1.11
C ALA A 47 -2.25 0.31 -2.36
N ALA A 48 -1.99 -0.24 -3.55
CA ALA A 48 -2.54 0.26 -4.81
C ALA A 48 -4.07 0.17 -4.85
N VAL A 49 -4.65 -0.97 -4.44
CA VAL A 49 -6.12 -1.15 -4.39
C VAL A 49 -6.76 -0.19 -3.39
N GLY A 50 -6.17 0.01 -2.21
CA GLY A 50 -6.68 0.95 -1.23
C GLY A 50 -6.64 2.40 -1.73
N ALA A 51 -5.51 2.83 -2.29
CA ALA A 51 -5.34 4.16 -2.85
C ALA A 51 -6.33 4.41 -4.01
N TYR A 52 -6.48 3.43 -4.90
CA TYR A 52 -7.42 3.52 -6.01
C TYR A 52 -8.88 3.55 -5.55
N GLY A 53 -9.25 2.75 -4.54
CA GLY A 53 -10.58 2.77 -3.96
C GLY A 53 -10.96 4.14 -3.37
N ILE A 54 -10.01 4.79 -2.67
CA ILE A 54 -10.18 6.17 -2.20
C ILE A 54 -10.31 7.13 -3.38
N ALA A 55 -9.40 7.05 -4.34
CA ALA A 55 -9.36 7.94 -5.49
C ALA A 55 -10.66 7.89 -6.29
N VAL A 56 -11.18 6.70 -6.60
CA VAL A 56 -12.42 6.55 -7.35
C VAL A 56 -13.61 7.09 -6.58
N SER A 57 -13.69 6.79 -5.28
CA SER A 57 -14.79 7.23 -4.43
C SER A 57 -14.88 8.75 -4.34
N VAL A 58 -13.74 9.42 -4.20
CA VAL A 58 -13.69 10.87 -4.06
C VAL A 58 -13.81 11.59 -5.40
N THR A 59 -13.12 11.11 -6.44
CA THR A 59 -13.04 11.82 -7.74
C THR A 59 -14.19 11.52 -8.69
N TYR A 60 -14.68 10.28 -8.75
CA TYR A 60 -15.77 9.91 -9.67
C TYR A 60 -17.14 9.98 -9.01
N PHE A 61 -17.27 9.47 -7.76
CA PHE A 61 -18.56 9.48 -7.06
C PHE A 61 -18.81 10.75 -6.23
N GLY A 62 -17.79 11.61 -6.07
CA GLY A 62 -17.89 12.85 -5.31
C GLY A 62 -18.16 12.64 -3.81
N TRP A 63 -17.87 11.45 -3.28
CA TRP A 63 -18.09 11.15 -1.88
C TRP A 63 -17.06 11.85 -0.98
N SER A 64 -17.40 12.00 0.30
CA SER A 64 -16.48 12.60 1.26
C SER A 64 -15.24 11.73 1.45
N LEU A 65 -14.12 12.37 1.80
CA LEU A 65 -12.83 11.68 2.01
C LEU A 65 -12.94 10.55 3.04
N TRP A 66 -13.74 10.73 4.09
CA TRP A 66 -13.96 9.72 5.13
C TRP A 66 -14.67 8.47 4.60
N VAL A 67 -15.66 8.66 3.73
CA VAL A 67 -16.35 7.54 3.06
C VAL A 67 -15.40 6.87 2.08
N GLY A 68 -14.63 7.65 1.30
CA GLY A 68 -13.60 7.13 0.40
C GLY A 68 -12.55 6.29 1.13
N LEU A 69 -12.11 6.73 2.32
CA LEU A 69 -11.19 6.00 3.19
C LEU A 69 -11.79 4.66 3.63
N GLY A 70 -13.07 4.64 4.00
CA GLY A 70 -13.80 3.41 4.28
C GLY A 70 -13.88 2.45 3.10
N VAL A 71 -14.14 2.98 1.89
CA VAL A 71 -14.18 2.18 0.65
C VAL A 71 -12.81 1.59 0.32
N GLY A 72 -11.73 2.39 0.41
CA GLY A 72 -10.37 1.92 0.18
C GLY A 72 -9.98 0.80 1.16
N LEU A 73 -10.27 0.98 2.45
CA LEU A 73 -10.05 -0.06 3.47
C LEU A 73 -10.84 -1.33 3.16
N ALA A 74 -12.13 -1.19 2.85
CA ALA A 74 -12.97 -2.34 2.49
C ALA A 74 -12.43 -3.07 1.26
N ALA A 75 -12.02 -2.35 0.21
CA ALA A 75 -11.44 -2.93 -1.00
C ALA A 75 -10.14 -3.70 -0.70
N SER A 76 -9.23 -3.13 0.09
CA SER A 76 -8.00 -3.82 0.50
C SER A 76 -8.28 -5.06 1.36
N VAL A 77 -9.26 -5.01 2.27
CA VAL A 77 -9.67 -6.17 3.08
C VAL A 77 -10.28 -7.26 2.20
N VAL A 78 -11.14 -6.91 1.25
CA VAL A 78 -11.72 -7.86 0.31
C VAL A 78 -10.61 -8.54 -0.51
N LEU A 79 -9.64 -7.77 -1.02
CA LEU A 79 -8.47 -8.33 -1.72
C LEU A 79 -7.67 -9.27 -0.80
N ALA A 80 -7.45 -8.87 0.45
CA ALA A 80 -6.73 -9.66 1.45
C ALA A 80 -7.46 -10.96 1.81
N LEU A 81 -8.79 -10.97 1.82
CA LEU A 81 -9.56 -12.20 2.02
C LEU A 81 -9.50 -13.11 0.80
N LEU A 82 -9.67 -12.54 -0.40
CA LEU A 82 -9.64 -13.28 -1.67
C LEU A 82 -8.28 -13.95 -1.91
N LEU A 83 -7.19 -13.25 -1.58
CA LEU A 83 -5.82 -13.76 -1.74
C LEU A 83 -5.32 -14.50 -0.49
N GLY A 84 -5.72 -14.08 0.70
CA GLY A 84 -5.28 -14.65 1.98
C GLY A 84 -5.86 -16.04 2.26
N LEU A 85 -7.13 -16.27 1.93
CA LEU A 85 -7.77 -17.58 2.11
C LEU A 85 -7.07 -18.72 1.33
N PRO A 86 -6.74 -18.57 0.04
CA PRO A 86 -6.01 -19.61 -0.68
C PRO A 86 -4.54 -19.71 -0.24
N THR A 87 -3.90 -18.61 0.17
CA THR A 87 -2.48 -18.63 0.58
C THR A 87 -2.23 -19.33 1.91
N LEU A 88 -3.23 -19.45 2.79
CA LEU A 88 -3.15 -20.28 4.00
C LEU A 88 -2.83 -21.77 3.70
N ARG A 89 -3.05 -22.23 2.46
CA ARG A 89 -2.75 -23.60 2.02
C ARG A 89 -1.34 -23.74 1.43
N LEU A 90 -0.59 -22.65 1.29
CA LEU A 90 0.75 -22.63 0.71
C LEU A 90 1.83 -22.74 1.79
N ARG A 91 3.00 -23.26 1.41
CA ARG A 91 4.20 -23.22 2.27
C ARG A 91 4.72 -21.78 2.39
N ALA A 92 5.38 -21.48 3.50
CA ALA A 92 5.94 -20.15 3.81
C ALA A 92 6.72 -19.52 2.64
N ASP A 93 7.49 -20.31 1.89
CA ASP A 93 8.29 -19.83 0.75
C ASP A 93 7.45 -19.29 -0.41
N TYR A 94 6.20 -19.74 -0.55
CA TYR A 94 5.27 -19.27 -1.59
C TYR A 94 4.58 -17.95 -1.21
N LEU A 95 4.57 -17.56 0.07
CA LEU A 95 4.00 -16.28 0.51
C LEU A 95 4.82 -15.08 0.04
N ALA A 96 6.09 -15.28 -0.30
CA ALA A 96 6.90 -14.23 -0.90
C ALA A 96 6.47 -13.91 -2.33
N ILE A 97 5.93 -14.89 -3.07
CA ILE A 97 5.65 -14.78 -4.50
C ILE A 97 4.24 -14.23 -4.78
N VAL A 98 3.28 -14.45 -3.87
CA VAL A 98 1.88 -14.02 -4.01
C VAL A 98 1.69 -12.59 -3.53
#